data_AF-K2MA08-F1
#
_entry.id   AF-K2MA08-F1
#
_cell.length_a   1.000
_cell.length_b   1.000
_cell.length_c   1.000
_cell.angle_alpha   90.00
_cell.angle_beta   90.00
_cell.angle_gamma   90.00
#
_symmetry.space_group_name_H-M   'P 1'
#
loop_
_entity.id
_entity.type
_entity.pdbx_description
1 polymer ?
#
loop_
_entity_poly.entity_id
_entity_poly.type
_entity_poly.pdbx_seq_one_letter_code
_entity_poly.pdbx_strand_id
1 'polypeptide(L)' 'MAGLAFDSTTATLLFVLGCVMGYQYRRVWKADGPTWKLWVYGLMAAGALLAVSFIPLSAAL' A
#
# COMPACT_ATOMS: atom_id res chain seq x y z
N MET A 1 8.44 22.91 -11.60
CA MET A 1 7.16 22.18 -11.40
C MET A 1 7.32 21.36 -10.13
N ALA A 2 6.63 21.73 -9.04
CA ALA A 2 6.58 20.88 -7.85
C ALA A 2 5.74 19.64 -8.20
N GLY A 3 6.42 18.60 -8.69
CA GLY A 3 5.78 17.32 -9.01
C GLY A 3 5.39 16.60 -7.72
N LEU A 4 4.27 15.88 -7.74
CA LEU A 4 3.97 14.89 -6.72
C LEU A 4 5.12 13.88 -6.69
N ALA A 5 5.92 13.91 -5.63
CA ALA A 5 7.05 13.00 -5.43
C ALA A 5 7.12 12.57 -3.96
N PHE A 6 7.43 11.31 -3.71
CA PHE A 6 7.62 10.79 -2.36
C PHE A 6 9.08 10.93 -1.92
N ASP A 7 9.30 11.28 -0.65
CA ASP A 7 10.60 11.04 -0.02
C ASP A 7 10.81 9.54 0.26
N SER A 8 12.07 9.12 0.44
CA SER A 8 12.43 7.72 0.67
C SER A 8 11.73 7.10 1.89
N THR A 9 11.51 7.88 2.94
CA THR A 9 10.83 7.44 4.18
C THR A 9 9.37 7.18 3.90
N THR A 10 8.66 8.13 3.28
CA THR A 10 7.24 7.99 2.96
C THR A 10 6.99 6.83 2.01
N ALA A 11 7.81 6.68 0.96
CA ALA A 11 7.68 5.58 0.02
C ALA A 11 7.88 4.21 0.70
N THR A 12 8.86 4.11 1.60
CA THR A 12 9.12 2.87 2.35
C THR A 12 7.98 2.53 3.30
N LEU A 13 7.45 3.52 4.01
CA LEU A 13 6.29 3.33 4.90
C LEU A 13 5.06 2.87 4.13
N LEU A 14 4.77 3.47 2.96
CA LEU A 14 3.67 3.06 2.09
C LEU A 14 3.85 1.62 1.60
N PHE A 15 5.07 1.25 1.18
CA PHE A 15 5.36 -0.12 0.76
C PHE A 15 5.12 -1.13 1.88
N VAL A 16 5.66 -0.87 3.08
CA VAL A 16 5.46 -1.74 4.25
C VAL A 16 3.97 -1.84 4.60
N LEU A 17 3.24 -0.72 4.57
CA LEU A 17 1.81 -0.71 4.82
C LEU A 17 1.04 -1.55 3.79
N GLY A 18 1.39 -1.44 2.51
CA GLY A 18 0.85 -2.28 1.45
C GLY A 18 1.06 -3.77 1.71
N CYS A 19 2.27 -4.17 2.14
CA CYS A 19 2.58 -5.55 2.53
C CYS A 19 1.76 -6.02 3.73
N VAL A 20 1.63 -5.19 4.78
CA VAL A 20 0.83 -5.52 5.98
C VAL A 20 -0.65 -5.67 5.62
N MET A 21 -1.20 -4.79 4.78
CA MET A 21 -2.58 -4.90 4.32
C MET A 21 -2.81 -6.17 3.49
N GLY A 22 -1.87 -6.54 2.62
CA GLY A 22 -1.90 -7.82 1.89
C GLY A 22 -1.85 -9.05 2.82
N TYR A 23 -1.07 -8.98 3.89
CA TYR A 23 -1.05 -10.03 4.92
C TYR A 23 -2.40 -10.14 5.65
N GLN A 24 -3.00 -9.00 6.03
CA GLN A 24 -4.31 -8.99 6.69
C GLN A 24 -5.42 -9.48 5.77
N TYR A 25 -5.38 -9.14 4.48
CA TYR A 25 -6.26 -9.71 3.46
C TYR A 25 -6.19 -11.25 3.48
N ARG A 26 -4.99 -11.81 3.43
CA ARG A 26 -4.79 -13.26 3.45
C ARG A 26 -5.27 -13.89 4.75
N ARG A 27 -5.09 -13.23 5.90
CA ARG A 27 -5.61 -13.74 7.19
C ARG A 27 -7.13 -13.78 7.23
N VAL A 28 -7.80 -12.70 6.80
CA VAL A 28 -9.27 -12.66 6.75
C VAL A 28 -9.81 -13.71 5.81
N TRP A 29 -9.15 -13.90 4.65
CA TRP A 29 -9.56 -14.90 3.67
C TRP A 29 -9.47 -16.32 4.24
N LYS A 30 -8.35 -16.65 4.90
CA LYS A 30 -8.19 -17.97 5.53
C LYS A 30 -9.09 -18.20 6.74
N ALA A 31 -9.52 -17.14 7.41
CA ALA A 31 -10.42 -17.22 8.56
C ALA A 31 -11.90 -17.26 8.16
N ASP A 32 -12.22 -17.39 6.87
CA ASP A 32 -13.57 -17.23 6.30
C ASP A 32 -14.30 -16.01 6.88
N GLY A 33 -13.53 -14.93 7.05
CA GLY A 33 -14.02 -13.69 7.63
C GLY A 33 -14.97 -12.94 6.70
N PRO A 34 -15.61 -11.86 7.19
CA PRO A 34 -16.57 -11.08 6.41
C PRO A 34 -15.98 -10.59 5.08
N THR A 35 -16.66 -10.85 3.96
CA THR A 35 -16.19 -10.52 2.60
C THR A 35 -15.88 -9.04 2.40
N TRP A 36 -16.58 -8.14 3.11
CA TRP A 36 -16.30 -6.70 3.03
C TRP A 36 -14.89 -6.34 3.51
N LYS A 37 -14.34 -7.09 4.49
CA LYS A 37 -12.99 -6.85 5.01
C LYS A 37 -11.93 -7.21 3.97
N LEU A 38 -12.19 -8.20 3.12
CA LEU A 38 -11.31 -8.54 2.00
C LEU A 38 -11.20 -7.36 1.05
N TRP A 39 -12.33 -6.74 0.67
CA TRP A 39 -12.30 -5.56 -0.19
C TRP A 39 -11.52 -4.40 0.43
N VAL A 40 -11.72 -4.10 1.71
CA VAL A 40 -11.00 -3.00 2.37
C VAL A 40 -9.49 -3.25 2.39
N TYR A 41 -9.04 -4.43 2.84
CA TYR A 41 -7.61 -4.73 2.90
C TYR A 41 -6.98 -4.85 1.50
N GLY A 42 -7.71 -5.41 0.54
CA GLY A 42 -7.26 -5.55 -0.85
C GLY A 42 -7.12 -4.20 -1.54
N LEU A 43 -8.12 -3.31 -1.41
CA LEU A 43 -8.08 -1.97 -1.99
C LEU A 43 -7.01 -1.09 -1.34
N MET A 44 -6.83 -1.17 -0.02
CA MET A 44 -5.75 -0.47 0.67
C MET A 44 -4.36 -0.94 0.20
N ALA A 45 -4.16 -2.26 0.08
CA ALA A 45 -2.90 -2.82 -0.41
C ALA A 45 -2.63 -2.41 -1.87
N ALA A 46 -3.64 -2.52 -2.74
CA ALA A 46 -3.53 -2.11 -4.14
C ALA A 46 -3.24 -0.61 -4.26
N GLY A 47 -3.94 0.24 -3.50
CA GLY A 47 -3.71 1.68 -3.50
C GLY A 47 -2.30 2.06 -3.07
N ALA A 48 -1.77 1.44 -2.01
CA ALA A 48 -0.41 1.70 -1.54
C ALA A 48 0.65 1.28 -2.58
N LEU A 49 0.49 0.11 -3.21
CA LEU A 49 1.44 -0.38 -4.21
C LEU A 49 1.36 0.41 -5.52
N LEU A 50 0.16 0.79 -5.95
CA LEU A 50 -0.04 1.66 -7.11
C LEU A 50 0.57 3.05 -6.87
N ALA A 51 0.38 3.61 -5.68
CA ALA A 51 0.99 4.90 -5.33
C ALA A 51 2.51 4.82 -5.45
N VAL A 52 3.15 3.81 -4.84
CA VAL A 52 4.60 3.64 -4.90
C VAL A 52 5.11 3.31 -6.31
N SER A 53 4.34 2.61 -7.15
CA SER A 53 4.77 2.27 -8.51
C SER A 53 4.65 3.41 -9.51
N PHE A 54 3.69 4.32 -9.34
CA PHE A 54 3.39 5.39 -10.31
C PHE A 54 3.87 6.78 -9.88
N ILE A 55 4.11 7.01 -8.58
CA ILE A 55 4.59 8.31 -8.09
C ILE A 55 6.12 8.29 -8.04
N PRO A 56 6.80 9.25 -8.68
CA PRO A 56 8.26 9.30 -8.70
C PRO A 56 8.82 9.54 -7.28
N LEU A 57 9.99 8.97 -7.02
CA LEU A 57 10.75 9.26 -5.81
C LEU A 57 11.52 10.56 -5.99
N SER A 58 11.44 11.42 -5.00
CA SER A 58 12.29 12.60 -4.93
C SER A 58 13.72 12.16 -4.63
N ALA A 59 14.64 12.45 -5.54
CA ALA A 59 16.07 12.26 -5.33
C ALA A 59 16.59 13.42 -4.46
N ALA A 60 16.25 13.41 -3.17
CA ALA A 60 16.95 14.23 -2.18
C ALA A 60 18.04 13.35 -1.56
N LEU A 61 19.26 13.46 -2.12
CA LEU A 61 20.50 13.04 -1.46
C LEU A 61 20.91 14.09 -0.43
#